data_AF-A0A8I1P6Z7-F1
#
_entry.id   AF-A0A8I1P6Z7-F1
#
_cell.length_a   1.000
_cell.length_b   1.000
_cell.length_c   1.000
_cell.angle_alpha   90.00
_cell.angle_beta   90.00
_cell.angle_gamma   90.00
#
_symmetry.space_group_name_H-M   'P 1'
#
loop_
_entity.id
_entity.type
_entity.pdbx_description
1 polymer ?
#
loop_
_entity_poly.entity_id
_entity_poly.type
_entity_poly.pdbx_seq_one_letter_code
_entity_poly.pdbx_strand_id
1 'polypeptide(L)'
;MISLGSAGAAALLSSCAIPMPEQRPYAGKLVDIHAHLFNATDLPAAGFIKTVFLSHYPEQGFVQAMDLRASGVVDALVDLFVHIVTGASPTAREEIRVLRGVAEARAEHASSEGAERLVSRRVASYLVEPRLQSGVGSAVVRGAIIAAGTDGSTRLDSGLTEISAQEIALKAYRSDFDIGVYLKWFGLFTRYRYSLADELARDHARLGYKATLVAPAMVDFAKWFDIRSDVLSPLEEQVEVMGLVARRPGGPRLRGYVSFDPLREALHRAGRPGFSPLKLVEHAIRDHGFAGIKLYPPMGFKPWKNGNQPYPKQVTDFFGGRLETGRALDAALADVYDLAVSLDAPIIAHAADSNAAGLYYGRRGDPAHWIPVWENWPRLRVCLAHFGGFETISEGAPAGSQLPESSWEYVIGAYVARHPEAGVFADLSSYTEVLKAGPAQRAEIARAFRGYVARFDPKVRHLMFGSDWIMLGNQREHLFYAERLVAFLQKDCGLSDEQLERILVHNAATFLDGASNW
;
A
#
# COMPACT_ATOMS: atom_id res chain seq x y z
N MET A 1 1.59 38.63 -24.41
CA MET A 1 0.90 38.45 -23.11
C MET A 1 -0.17 37.38 -23.31
N ILE A 2 0.17 36.13 -23.03
CA ILE A 2 -0.78 35.00 -23.02
C ILE A 2 -1.20 34.83 -21.56
N SER A 3 -2.49 34.96 -21.29
CA SER A 3 -3.10 34.71 -20.00
C SER A 3 -2.99 33.22 -19.66
N LEU A 4 -1.90 32.84 -18.98
CA LEU A 4 -1.72 31.55 -18.33
C LEU A 4 -2.28 31.67 -16.92
N GLY A 5 -3.57 31.37 -16.75
CA GLY A 5 -4.26 31.48 -15.47
C GLY A 5 -5.22 30.32 -15.24
N SER A 6 -5.27 29.88 -13.98
CA SER A 6 -6.35 29.14 -13.29
C SER A 6 -6.67 27.68 -13.61
N ALA A 7 -6.33 27.10 -14.76
CA ALA A 7 -6.80 25.73 -15.07
C ALA A 7 -6.20 24.62 -14.15
N GLY A 8 -4.90 24.72 -13.82
CA GLY A 8 -4.21 23.67 -13.02
C GLY A 8 -4.46 23.75 -11.50
N ALA A 9 -4.71 24.94 -10.96
CA ALA A 9 -5.04 25.10 -9.55
C ALA A 9 -6.46 24.61 -9.24
N ALA A 10 -7.40 24.71 -10.19
CA ALA A 10 -8.79 24.33 -10.00
C ALA A 10 -8.97 22.85 -9.62
N ALA A 11 -8.10 21.95 -10.11
CA ALA A 11 -8.18 20.52 -9.80
C ALA A 11 -7.80 20.22 -8.34
N LEU A 12 -6.78 20.90 -7.78
CA LEU A 12 -6.38 20.76 -6.36
C LEU A 12 -7.34 21.49 -5.40
N LEU A 13 -8.24 22.31 -5.93
CA LEU A 13 -9.22 23.11 -5.20
C LEU A 13 -10.63 22.50 -5.20
N SER A 14 -10.79 21.25 -5.59
CA SER A 14 -12.05 20.55 -5.37
C SER A 14 -12.30 20.42 -3.86
N SER A 15 -13.39 20.96 -3.34
CA SER A 15 -13.79 20.83 -1.93
C SER A 15 -15.19 20.24 -1.88
N CYS A 16 -15.28 18.97 -1.48
CA CYS A 16 -16.50 18.39 -0.95
C CYS A 16 -16.15 17.95 0.47
N ALA A 17 -16.67 18.66 1.47
CA ALA A 17 -16.47 18.29 2.86
C ALA A 17 -17.08 16.91 3.09
N ILE A 18 -16.24 15.95 3.52
CA ILE A 18 -16.70 14.65 3.99
C ILE A 18 -16.56 14.71 5.51
N PRO A 19 -17.67 14.67 6.27
CA PRO A 19 -17.58 14.72 7.72
C PRO A 19 -16.78 13.52 8.23
N MET A 20 -16.09 13.69 9.36
CA MET A 20 -15.46 12.55 10.05
C MET A 20 -16.51 11.51 10.44
N PRO A 21 -16.19 10.20 10.43
CA PRO A 21 -17.11 9.19 10.92
C PRO A 21 -17.43 9.44 12.39
N GLU A 22 -18.71 9.44 12.75
CA GLU A 22 -19.11 9.43 14.16
C GLU A 22 -18.67 8.12 14.82
N GLN A 23 -18.24 8.19 16.08
CA GLN A 23 -17.91 6.99 16.84
C GLN A 23 -19.16 6.13 17.02
N ARG A 24 -19.11 4.90 16.52
CA ARG A 24 -20.23 3.96 16.63
C ARG A 24 -20.06 3.00 17.81
N PRO A 25 -21.17 2.51 18.39
CA PRO A 25 -21.14 1.33 19.22
C PRO A 25 -20.52 0.15 18.47
N TYR A 26 -19.97 -0.77 19.25
CA TYR A 26 -19.33 -1.96 18.71
C TYR A 26 -20.31 -2.83 17.91
N ALA A 27 -20.06 -2.98 16.60
CA ALA A 27 -20.91 -3.65 15.63
C ALA A 27 -20.39 -5.04 15.20
N GLY A 28 -19.08 -5.31 15.28
CA GLY A 28 -18.53 -6.60 14.84
C GLY A 28 -17.01 -6.73 15.02
N LYS A 29 -16.48 -7.95 14.90
CA LYS A 29 -15.02 -8.20 14.90
C LYS A 29 -14.51 -8.24 13.46
N LEU A 30 -13.24 -7.89 13.28
CA LEU A 30 -12.52 -8.17 12.03
C LEU A 30 -11.06 -8.57 12.31
N VAL A 31 -10.46 -9.22 11.32
CA VAL A 31 -9.02 -9.40 11.16
C VAL A 31 -8.62 -8.60 9.92
N ASP A 32 -7.75 -7.62 10.10
CA ASP A 32 -7.20 -6.86 8.98
C ASP A 32 -5.97 -7.60 8.44
N ILE A 33 -6.18 -8.46 7.44
CA ILE A 33 -5.14 -9.37 6.95
C ILE A 33 -4.07 -8.68 6.11
N HIS A 34 -4.31 -7.43 5.72
CA HIS A 34 -3.43 -6.68 4.84
C HIS A 34 -3.53 -5.19 5.16
N ALA A 35 -2.53 -4.69 5.87
CA ALA A 35 -2.30 -3.27 6.09
C ALA A 35 -0.81 -2.96 5.90
N HIS A 36 -0.46 -1.69 5.89
CA HIS A 36 0.94 -1.24 5.83
C HIS A 36 1.21 -0.27 6.98
N LEU A 37 2.28 -0.51 7.74
CA LEU A 37 2.72 0.28 8.89
C LEU A 37 4.21 0.63 8.75
N PHE A 38 4.55 1.39 7.71
CA PHE A 38 5.90 1.87 7.46
C PHE A 38 5.94 3.39 7.44
N ASN A 39 7.14 3.95 7.57
CA ASN A 39 7.35 5.39 7.45
C ASN A 39 8.38 5.70 6.36
N ALA A 40 8.70 6.97 6.13
CA ALA A 40 9.56 7.33 4.99
C ALA A 40 10.98 6.76 5.07
N THR A 41 11.47 6.38 6.26
CA THR A 41 12.81 5.79 6.40
C THR A 41 12.89 4.35 5.92
N ASP A 42 11.74 3.68 5.73
CA ASP A 42 11.64 2.31 5.20
C ASP A 42 11.66 2.25 3.67
N LEU A 43 11.55 3.42 3.03
CA LEU A 43 11.31 3.54 1.60
C LEU A 43 12.43 4.33 0.94
N PRO A 44 12.77 4.03 -0.32
CA PRO A 44 13.48 4.97 -1.17
C PRO A 44 12.51 6.12 -1.52
N ALA A 45 12.31 7.08 -0.60
CA ALA A 45 11.21 8.05 -0.60
C ALA A 45 10.88 8.70 -1.95
N ALA A 46 11.90 9.20 -2.66
CA ALA A 46 11.73 9.80 -3.99
C ALA A 46 11.29 8.77 -5.05
N GLY A 47 11.92 7.59 -5.06
CA GLY A 47 11.58 6.49 -5.97
C GLY A 47 10.19 5.91 -5.70
N PHE A 48 9.79 5.84 -4.43
CA PHE A 48 8.47 5.42 -4.00
C PHE A 48 7.39 6.38 -4.53
N ILE A 49 7.44 7.68 -4.20
CA ILE A 49 6.38 8.59 -4.65
C ILE A 49 6.36 8.72 -6.17
N LYS A 50 7.52 8.87 -6.83
CA LYS A 50 7.57 9.05 -8.28
C LYS A 50 7.06 7.83 -9.04
N THR A 51 7.50 6.64 -8.64
CA THR A 51 7.32 5.41 -9.43
C THR A 51 6.13 4.59 -8.94
N VAL A 52 6.00 4.45 -7.62
CA VAL A 52 4.99 3.61 -7.00
C VAL A 52 3.66 4.36 -6.90
N PHE A 53 3.66 5.68 -6.74
CA PHE A 53 2.43 6.43 -6.46
C PHE A 53 1.96 7.35 -7.61
N LEU A 54 2.82 8.23 -8.14
CA LEU A 54 2.41 9.25 -9.11
C LEU A 54 2.47 8.80 -10.58
N SER A 55 3.09 7.66 -10.89
CA SER A 55 3.14 7.15 -12.27
C SER A 55 1.81 6.56 -12.77
N HIS A 56 0.94 6.13 -11.84
CA HIS A 56 -0.41 5.58 -12.09
C HIS A 56 -1.55 6.57 -11.86
N TYR A 57 -1.20 7.80 -11.48
CA TYR A 57 -2.14 8.93 -11.41
C TYR A 57 -2.90 9.26 -12.72
N PRO A 58 -2.46 8.85 -13.93
CA PRO A 58 -3.26 9.07 -15.13
C PRO A 58 -4.66 8.44 -15.12
N GLU A 59 -4.86 7.36 -14.37
CA GLU A 59 -6.09 6.55 -14.46
C GLU A 59 -7.07 6.77 -13.29
N GLN A 60 -6.65 7.40 -12.18
CA GLN A 60 -7.50 7.56 -10.97
C GLN A 60 -8.17 8.94 -10.82
N GLY A 61 -8.39 9.65 -11.93
CA GLY A 61 -9.33 10.77 -12.00
C GLY A 61 -8.76 12.19 -11.96
N PHE A 62 -7.46 12.38 -11.74
CA PHE A 62 -6.85 13.73 -11.71
C PHE A 62 -6.31 14.21 -13.06
N VAL A 63 -5.90 13.30 -13.96
CA VAL A 63 -5.10 13.67 -15.17
C VAL A 63 -5.90 13.57 -16.48
N GLN A 64 -7.14 13.09 -16.46
CA GLN A 64 -7.96 13.06 -17.69
C GLN A 64 -8.28 14.47 -18.23
N ALA A 65 -8.16 15.52 -17.40
CA ALA A 65 -8.44 16.89 -17.79
C ALA A 65 -7.21 17.70 -18.27
N MET A 66 -5.98 17.21 -18.04
CA MET A 66 -4.79 17.99 -18.35
C MET A 66 -3.61 17.08 -18.69
N ASP A 67 -3.00 17.32 -19.84
CA ASP A 67 -1.79 16.69 -20.36
C ASP A 67 -0.54 17.02 -19.48
N LEU A 68 -0.57 16.58 -18.21
CA LEU A 68 0.28 17.09 -17.12
C LEU A 68 1.65 16.41 -17.00
N ARG A 69 1.92 15.35 -17.76
CA ARG A 69 3.29 14.79 -17.85
C ARG A 69 4.30 15.81 -18.41
N ALA A 70 3.83 16.92 -18.99
CA ALA A 70 4.64 18.03 -19.47
C ALA A 70 4.78 19.23 -18.48
N SER A 71 4.17 19.20 -17.29
CA SER A 71 3.96 20.40 -16.45
C SER A 71 4.81 20.53 -15.17
N GLY A 72 5.58 19.52 -14.79
CA GLY A 72 6.43 19.53 -13.58
C GLY A 72 5.69 19.54 -12.23
N VAL A 73 4.35 19.46 -12.20
CA VAL A 73 3.55 19.43 -10.96
C VAL A 73 3.79 18.16 -10.15
N VAL A 74 3.90 17.02 -10.83
CA VAL A 74 4.23 15.73 -10.21
C VAL A 74 5.58 15.80 -9.50
N ASP A 75 6.60 16.33 -10.17
CA ASP A 75 7.93 16.50 -9.57
C ASP A 75 7.87 17.47 -8.37
N ALA A 76 7.09 18.56 -8.45
CA ALA A 76 6.91 19.48 -7.32
C ALA A 76 6.17 18.85 -6.12
N LEU A 77 5.23 17.93 -6.35
CA LEU A 77 4.59 17.16 -5.27
C LEU A 77 5.56 16.14 -4.65
N VAL A 78 6.41 15.50 -5.47
CA VAL A 78 7.52 14.67 -4.97
C VAL A 78 8.45 15.51 -4.11
N ASP A 79 8.84 16.69 -4.58
CA ASP A 79 9.72 17.61 -3.85
C ASP A 79 9.10 18.05 -2.52
N LEU A 80 7.82 18.38 -2.50
CA LEU A 80 7.10 18.69 -1.26
C LEU A 80 7.10 17.49 -0.29
N PHE A 81 6.79 16.29 -0.77
CA PHE A 81 6.83 15.09 0.07
C PHE A 81 8.22 14.84 0.64
N VAL A 82 9.24 14.82 -0.23
CA VAL A 82 10.65 14.60 0.15
C VAL A 82 11.08 15.67 1.15
N HIS A 83 10.70 16.93 0.93
CA HIS A 83 10.96 18.02 1.87
C HIS A 83 10.29 17.79 3.22
N ILE A 84 9.05 17.31 3.25
CA ILE A 84 8.35 17.01 4.51
C ILE A 84 9.05 15.89 5.28
N VAL A 85 9.37 14.78 4.62
CA VAL A 85 9.80 13.56 5.31
C VAL A 85 11.30 13.47 5.58
N THR A 86 12.14 14.16 4.78
CA THR A 86 13.61 14.10 4.89
C THR A 86 14.08 14.72 6.21
N GLY A 87 14.72 13.92 7.05
CA GLY A 87 15.19 14.33 8.38
C GLY A 87 14.08 14.54 9.41
N ALA A 88 12.82 14.27 9.05
CA ALA A 88 11.65 14.43 9.92
C ALA A 88 11.02 13.09 10.34
N SER A 89 11.38 12.00 9.68
CA SER A 89 10.80 10.68 9.94
C SER A 89 11.72 9.87 10.86
N PRO A 90 11.20 9.21 11.91
CA PRO A 90 12.05 8.46 12.84
C PRO A 90 12.57 7.18 12.17
N THR A 91 13.85 6.89 12.36
CA THR A 91 14.45 5.62 11.93
C THR A 91 13.95 4.45 12.78
N ALA A 92 14.06 3.23 12.25
CA ALA A 92 13.77 2.01 13.02
C ALA A 92 14.63 1.95 14.29
N ARG A 93 15.93 2.29 14.20
CA ARG A 93 16.82 2.38 15.35
C ARG A 93 16.37 3.36 16.43
N GLU A 94 15.91 4.56 16.05
CA GLU A 94 15.36 5.52 17.01
C GLU A 94 14.10 4.98 17.69
N GLU A 95 13.20 4.37 16.95
CA GLU A 95 11.98 3.76 17.49
C GLU A 95 12.28 2.55 18.40
N ILE A 96 13.24 1.70 18.04
CA ILE A 96 13.70 0.59 18.88
C ILE A 96 14.19 1.09 20.25
N ARG A 97 14.95 2.20 20.28
CA ARG A 97 15.39 2.81 21.54
C ARG A 97 14.21 3.27 22.40
N VAL A 98 13.17 3.83 21.79
CA VAL A 98 11.95 4.23 22.49
C VAL A 98 11.21 3.01 23.04
N LEU A 99 10.99 1.98 22.21
CA LEU A 99 10.28 0.76 22.61
C LEU A 99 11.02 -0.04 23.70
N ARG A 100 12.34 0.10 23.79
CA ARG A 100 13.18 -0.49 24.85
C ARG A 100 13.30 0.38 26.11
N GLY A 101 12.71 1.57 26.14
CA GLY A 101 12.83 2.51 27.27
C GLY A 101 14.22 3.14 27.40
N VAL A 102 15.03 3.12 26.33
CA VAL A 102 16.38 3.71 26.28
C VAL A 102 16.33 5.18 25.82
N ALA A 103 15.21 5.61 25.24
CA ALA A 103 14.97 7.00 24.85
C ALA A 103 13.50 7.36 25.06
N GLU A 104 13.22 8.63 25.30
CA GLU A 104 11.86 9.16 25.35
C GLU A 104 11.26 9.29 23.95
N ALA A 105 9.97 9.00 23.83
CA ALA A 105 9.24 9.19 22.58
C ALA A 105 9.15 10.67 22.23
N ARG A 106 9.56 11.05 21.01
CA ARG A 106 9.32 12.41 20.53
C ARG A 106 7.84 12.60 20.22
N ALA A 107 7.21 13.60 20.83
CA ALA A 107 5.78 13.88 20.66
C ALA A 107 5.37 14.07 19.19
N GLU A 108 6.28 14.57 18.36
CA GLU A 108 6.07 14.81 16.91
C GLU A 108 5.78 13.54 16.12
N HIS A 109 6.31 12.39 16.56
CA HIS A 109 6.16 11.12 15.87
C HIS A 109 5.17 10.18 16.58
N ALA A 110 4.79 10.51 17.81
CA ALA A 110 4.00 9.66 18.69
C ALA A 110 2.48 9.86 18.53
N SER A 111 2.00 10.98 17.95
CA SER A 111 0.57 11.25 17.76
C SER A 111 0.25 11.98 16.46
N SER A 112 -1.03 11.93 16.05
CA SER A 112 -1.53 12.64 14.86
C SER A 112 -1.40 14.16 15.02
N GLU A 113 -1.59 14.71 16.23
CA GLU A 113 -1.39 16.15 16.51
C GLU A 113 0.08 16.55 16.48
N GLY A 114 0.98 15.64 16.90
CA GLY A 114 2.42 15.83 16.77
C GLY A 114 2.84 15.92 15.30
N ALA A 115 2.35 15.00 14.48
CA ALA A 115 2.62 14.97 13.05
C ALA A 115 2.03 16.20 12.34
N GLU A 116 0.82 16.63 12.70
CA GLU A 116 0.22 17.87 12.16
C GLU A 116 1.15 19.07 12.38
N ARG A 117 1.65 19.26 13.61
CA ARG A 117 2.57 20.38 13.92
C ARG A 117 3.87 20.27 13.14
N LEU A 118 4.44 19.07 13.04
CA LEU A 118 5.67 18.82 12.30
C LEU A 118 5.49 19.13 10.80
N VAL A 119 4.49 18.52 10.17
CA VAL A 119 4.18 18.71 8.75
C VAL A 119 3.87 20.18 8.46
N SER A 120 3.04 20.84 9.27
CA SER A 120 2.70 22.25 9.07
C SER A 120 3.94 23.14 9.09
N ARG A 121 4.90 22.91 10.00
CA ARG A 121 6.18 23.65 9.99
C ARG A 121 7.02 23.35 8.75
N ARG A 122 7.08 22.09 8.30
CA ARG A 122 7.81 21.73 7.07
C ARG A 122 7.18 22.36 5.84
N VAL A 123 5.86 22.37 5.73
CA VAL A 123 5.10 23.02 4.65
C VAL A 123 5.31 24.55 4.70
N ALA A 124 5.29 25.16 5.87
CA ALA A 124 5.59 26.59 6.02
C ALA A 124 6.99 26.93 5.49
N SER A 125 8.01 26.12 5.84
CA SER A 125 9.36 26.30 5.32
C SER A 125 9.43 26.10 3.79
N TYR A 126 8.68 25.15 3.24
CA TYR A 126 8.57 24.94 1.80
C TYR A 126 7.97 26.16 1.07
N LEU A 127 6.98 26.82 1.68
CA LEU A 127 6.36 28.02 1.11
C LEU A 127 7.34 29.19 0.98
N VAL A 128 8.32 29.31 1.88
CA VAL A 128 9.24 30.45 1.95
C VAL A 128 10.63 30.17 1.36
N GLU A 129 11.03 28.91 1.18
CA GLU A 129 12.36 28.52 0.67
C GLU A 129 12.58 28.93 -0.79
N PRO A 130 13.46 29.92 -1.10
CA PRO A 130 13.59 30.47 -2.46
C PRO A 130 14.03 29.43 -3.50
N ARG A 131 14.84 28.45 -3.09
CA ARG A 131 15.32 27.38 -3.98
C ARG A 131 14.21 26.47 -4.46
N LEU A 132 13.14 26.33 -3.67
CA LEU A 132 11.98 25.50 -3.98
C LEU A 132 10.87 26.29 -4.70
N GLN A 133 11.07 27.59 -4.95
CA GLN A 133 10.06 28.46 -5.57
C GLN A 133 10.15 28.55 -7.10
N SER A 134 11.19 27.97 -7.72
CA SER A 134 11.37 28.05 -9.17
C SER A 134 10.57 26.97 -9.91
N GLY A 135 9.87 27.38 -10.97
CA GLY A 135 9.20 26.46 -11.90
C GLY A 135 7.68 26.46 -11.79
N VAL A 136 7.02 26.10 -12.90
CA VAL A 136 5.56 26.11 -13.04
C VAL A 136 4.90 25.14 -12.06
N GLY A 137 5.45 23.92 -11.92
CA GLY A 137 4.94 22.92 -10.98
C GLY A 137 4.94 23.39 -9.53
N SER A 138 6.04 24.00 -9.07
CA SER A 138 6.13 24.56 -7.71
C SER A 138 5.12 25.69 -7.49
N ALA A 139 4.96 26.60 -8.45
CA ALA A 139 3.95 27.66 -8.38
C ALA A 139 2.52 27.10 -8.22
N VAL A 140 2.19 26.01 -8.92
CA VAL A 140 0.88 25.33 -8.79
C VAL A 140 0.70 24.72 -7.40
N VAL A 141 1.67 23.94 -6.92
CA VAL A 141 1.59 23.28 -5.59
C VAL A 141 1.51 24.33 -4.47
N ARG A 142 2.34 25.38 -4.52
CA ARG A 142 2.30 26.48 -3.55
C ARG A 142 0.97 27.23 -3.59
N GLY A 143 0.45 27.52 -4.79
CA GLY A 143 -0.86 28.14 -4.96
C GLY A 143 -1.98 27.31 -4.35
N ALA A 144 -1.94 25.99 -4.49
CA ALA A 144 -2.91 25.08 -3.87
C ALA A 144 -2.80 25.09 -2.34
N ILE A 145 -1.59 25.05 -1.77
CA ILE A 145 -1.38 25.16 -0.32
C ILE A 145 -1.93 26.50 0.20
N ILE A 146 -1.61 27.62 -0.47
CA ILE A 146 -2.08 28.94 -0.09
C ILE A 146 -3.60 28.99 -0.10
N ALA A 147 -4.22 28.59 -1.22
CA ALA A 147 -5.67 28.61 -1.35
C ALA A 147 -6.36 27.66 -0.36
N ALA A 148 -5.73 26.54 0.01
CA ALA A 148 -6.23 25.68 1.07
C ALA A 148 -6.12 26.29 2.47
N GLY A 149 -5.14 27.17 2.70
CA GLY A 149 -4.98 27.90 3.95
C GLY A 149 -5.77 29.21 4.05
N THR A 150 -6.41 29.66 2.97
CA THR A 150 -7.14 30.93 2.86
C THR A 150 -8.57 30.75 2.33
N ASP A 151 -9.15 29.57 2.51
CA ASP A 151 -10.53 29.23 2.14
C ASP A 151 -10.87 29.51 0.66
N GLY A 152 -9.93 29.20 -0.23
CA GLY A 152 -10.08 29.30 -1.69
C GLY A 152 -9.46 30.56 -2.32
N SER A 153 -8.89 31.48 -1.52
CA SER A 153 -8.20 32.65 -2.07
C SER A 153 -6.80 32.30 -2.59
N THR A 154 -6.55 32.52 -3.87
CA THR A 154 -5.20 32.35 -4.47
C THR A 154 -4.30 33.58 -4.31
N ARG A 155 -4.81 34.67 -3.73
CA ARG A 155 -4.07 35.93 -3.54
C ARG A 155 -3.74 36.14 -2.08
N LEU A 156 -2.51 36.59 -1.83
CA LEU A 156 -2.04 37.06 -0.55
C LEU A 156 -2.00 38.59 -0.58
N ASP A 157 -2.63 39.24 0.39
CA ASP A 157 -2.70 40.71 0.47
C ASP A 157 -1.32 41.35 0.78
N SER A 158 -0.39 40.56 1.31
CA SER A 158 1.02 40.92 1.53
C SER A 158 1.92 39.71 1.29
N GLY A 159 3.24 39.91 1.14
CA GLY A 159 4.18 38.79 0.98
C GLY A 159 4.11 37.78 2.13
N LEU A 160 4.49 36.52 1.87
CA LEU A 160 4.56 35.48 2.90
C LEU A 160 5.66 35.79 3.91
N THR A 161 5.27 36.12 5.13
CA THR A 161 6.15 36.09 6.31
C THR A 161 6.22 34.67 6.85
N GLU A 162 7.20 34.36 7.70
CA GLU A 162 7.30 33.04 8.33
C GLU A 162 6.06 32.72 9.20
N ILE A 163 5.54 33.71 9.93
CA ILE A 163 4.35 33.56 10.78
C ILE A 163 3.11 33.29 9.92
N SER A 164 2.88 34.10 8.87
CA SER A 164 1.74 33.88 7.97
C SER A 164 1.86 32.57 7.19
N ALA A 165 3.07 32.11 6.87
CA ALA A 165 3.29 30.79 6.26
C ALA A 165 2.91 29.63 7.19
N GLN A 166 3.18 29.74 8.49
CA GLN A 166 2.79 28.71 9.47
C GLN A 166 1.27 28.60 9.63
N GLU A 167 0.57 29.73 9.72
CA GLU A 167 -0.89 29.75 9.80
C GLU A 167 -1.54 29.17 8.55
N ILE A 168 -1.05 29.56 7.36
CA ILE A 168 -1.51 29.02 6.07
C ILE A 168 -1.28 27.52 6.01
N ALA A 169 -0.09 27.05 6.38
CA ALA A 169 0.24 25.63 6.35
C ALA A 169 -0.64 24.80 7.28
N LEU A 170 -0.92 25.29 8.49
CA LEU A 170 -1.78 24.61 9.45
C LEU A 170 -3.22 24.51 8.93
N LYS A 171 -3.77 25.60 8.37
CA LYS A 171 -5.11 25.60 7.77
C LYS A 171 -5.16 24.68 6.54
N ALA A 172 -4.14 24.73 5.69
CA ALA A 172 -4.04 23.86 4.52
C ALA A 172 -4.00 22.37 4.91
N TYR A 173 -3.25 21.99 5.94
CA TYR A 173 -3.23 20.61 6.46
C TYR A 173 -4.62 20.14 6.88
N ARG A 174 -5.35 21.00 7.60
CA ARG A 174 -6.70 20.68 8.10
C ARG A 174 -7.79 20.77 7.05
N SER A 175 -7.50 21.34 5.88
CA SER A 175 -8.46 21.52 4.80
C SER A 175 -8.90 20.22 4.14
N ASP A 176 -10.12 20.23 3.59
CA ASP A 176 -10.71 19.14 2.78
C ASP A 176 -10.36 19.26 1.28
N PHE A 177 -9.62 20.28 0.87
CA PHE A 177 -9.02 20.31 -0.47
C PHE A 177 -8.04 19.15 -0.65
N ASP A 178 -7.80 18.74 -1.90
CA ASP A 178 -6.93 17.59 -2.21
C ASP A 178 -5.53 17.74 -1.61
N ILE A 179 -4.97 18.95 -1.66
CA ILE A 179 -3.67 19.22 -1.03
C ILE A 179 -3.69 18.93 0.47
N GLY A 180 -4.77 19.24 1.19
CA GLY A 180 -4.93 18.93 2.60
C GLY A 180 -4.99 17.43 2.88
N VAL A 181 -5.61 16.65 1.99
CA VAL A 181 -5.60 15.18 2.05
C VAL A 181 -4.19 14.64 1.89
N TYR A 182 -3.42 15.11 0.90
CA TYR A 182 -2.02 14.68 0.77
C TYR A 182 -1.16 15.10 1.96
N LEU A 183 -1.34 16.30 2.51
CA LEU A 183 -0.57 16.73 3.67
C LEU A 183 -0.82 15.85 4.90
N LYS A 184 -2.09 15.47 5.14
CA LYS A 184 -2.45 14.48 6.17
C LYS A 184 -1.82 13.11 5.89
N TRP A 185 -1.90 12.65 4.65
CA TRP A 185 -1.29 11.40 4.22
C TRP A 185 0.23 11.39 4.40
N PHE A 186 0.93 12.45 3.98
CA PHE A 186 2.37 12.64 4.18
C PHE A 186 2.74 12.62 5.67
N GLY A 187 1.87 13.14 6.54
CA GLY A 187 2.04 13.07 7.99
C GLY A 187 2.16 11.63 8.53
N LEU A 188 1.50 10.65 7.92
CA LEU A 188 1.61 9.24 8.32
C LEU A 188 3.07 8.74 8.18
N PHE A 189 3.79 9.19 7.15
CA PHE A 189 5.18 8.80 6.89
C PHE A 189 6.19 9.43 7.84
N THR A 190 5.77 10.33 8.74
CA THR A 190 6.64 11.01 9.71
C THR A 190 6.56 10.40 11.12
N ARG A 191 5.81 9.31 11.29
CA ARG A 191 5.45 8.77 12.60
C ARG A 191 6.16 7.47 12.95
N TYR A 192 6.14 7.16 14.24
CA TYR A 192 6.52 5.84 14.74
C TYR A 192 5.51 4.79 14.27
N ARG A 193 5.98 3.59 13.94
CA ARG A 193 5.14 2.48 13.48
C ARG A 193 4.15 2.04 14.56
N TYR A 194 4.55 2.10 15.83
CA TYR A 194 3.62 1.86 16.94
C TYR A 194 2.46 2.86 16.96
N SER A 195 2.71 4.12 16.61
CA SER A 195 1.70 5.17 16.61
C SER A 195 0.71 4.98 15.45
N LEU A 196 1.21 4.53 14.30
CA LEU A 196 0.37 4.14 13.15
C LEU A 196 -0.50 2.92 13.48
N ALA A 197 0.06 1.92 14.17
CA ALA A 197 -0.70 0.76 14.64
C ALA A 197 -1.87 1.17 15.54
N ASP A 198 -1.62 2.07 16.50
CA ASP A 198 -2.65 2.55 17.42
C ASP A 198 -3.74 3.35 16.69
N GLU A 199 -3.38 4.12 15.67
CA GLU A 199 -4.34 4.88 14.87
C GLU A 199 -5.22 3.98 14.01
N LEU A 200 -4.64 3.01 13.30
CA LEU A 200 -5.40 2.01 12.55
C LEU A 200 -6.41 1.27 13.45
N ALA A 201 -5.99 0.87 14.65
CA ALA A 201 -6.88 0.23 15.60
C ALA A 201 -8.02 1.17 16.06
N ARG A 202 -7.72 2.46 16.27
CA ARG A 202 -8.74 3.49 16.60
C ARG A 202 -9.69 3.74 15.44
N ASP A 203 -9.21 3.75 14.21
CA ASP A 203 -10.02 3.97 13.02
C ASP A 203 -11.03 2.83 12.83
N HIS A 204 -10.59 1.57 12.96
CA HIS A 204 -11.50 0.42 12.99
C HIS A 204 -12.52 0.53 14.12
N ALA A 205 -12.08 0.89 15.33
CA ALA A 205 -12.98 1.06 16.47
C ALA A 205 -14.01 2.17 16.27
N ARG A 206 -13.63 3.29 15.63
CA ARG A 206 -14.54 4.40 15.30
C ARG A 206 -15.69 3.93 14.41
N LEU A 207 -15.40 3.03 13.48
CA LEU A 207 -16.39 2.39 12.59
C LEU A 207 -17.20 1.27 13.27
N GLY A 208 -16.95 1.00 14.55
CA GLY A 208 -17.64 -0.05 15.31
C GLY A 208 -16.98 -1.43 15.23
N TYR A 209 -15.74 -1.54 14.74
CA TYR A 209 -15.06 -2.84 14.62
C TYR A 209 -13.89 -3.01 15.60
N LYS A 210 -13.73 -4.19 16.21
CA LYS A 210 -12.47 -4.55 16.93
C LYS A 210 -11.64 -5.28 15.90
N ALA A 211 -10.53 -4.66 15.55
CA ALA A 211 -9.42 -5.38 14.97
C ALA A 211 -8.91 -6.38 16.02
N THR A 212 -9.28 -7.65 15.86
CA THR A 212 -8.81 -8.74 16.72
C THR A 212 -7.36 -9.12 16.42
N LEU A 213 -6.94 -8.86 15.18
CA LEU A 213 -5.58 -8.95 14.68
C LEU A 213 -5.44 -7.97 13.51
N VAL A 214 -4.28 -7.35 13.38
CA VAL A 214 -3.83 -6.67 12.16
C VAL A 214 -2.56 -7.36 11.68
N ALA A 215 -2.43 -7.56 10.37
CA ALA A 215 -1.27 -8.18 9.75
C ALA A 215 -0.57 -7.19 8.79
N PRO A 216 0.33 -6.34 9.31
CA PRO A 216 1.06 -5.38 8.49
C PRO A 216 2.02 -6.09 7.52
N ALA A 217 1.91 -5.81 6.23
CA ALA A 217 2.88 -6.24 5.24
C ALA A 217 4.07 -5.26 5.20
N MET A 218 5.30 -5.75 5.30
CA MET A 218 6.49 -4.95 5.00
C MET A 218 6.69 -4.86 3.49
N VAL A 219 7.48 -3.88 3.03
CA VAL A 219 7.83 -3.71 1.61
C VAL A 219 9.35 -3.64 1.44
N ASP A 220 9.85 -4.07 0.28
CA ASP A 220 11.25 -3.89 -0.12
C ASP A 220 11.30 -3.43 -1.57
N PHE A 221 11.59 -2.14 -1.77
CA PHE A 221 11.58 -1.53 -3.10
C PHE A 221 12.96 -1.13 -3.61
N ALA A 222 13.98 -1.15 -2.76
CA ALA A 222 15.22 -0.42 -3.02
C ALA A 222 15.93 -0.88 -4.31
N LYS A 223 16.21 -2.19 -4.42
CA LYS A 223 17.13 -2.71 -5.43
C LYS A 223 16.63 -2.61 -6.87
N TRP A 224 15.33 -2.41 -7.06
CA TRP A 224 14.71 -2.30 -8.38
C TRP A 224 14.87 -0.90 -9.00
N PHE A 225 14.98 0.16 -8.20
CA PHE A 225 15.22 1.52 -8.69
C PHE A 225 16.70 1.75 -9.01
N ASP A 226 17.57 1.44 -8.05
CA ASP A 226 19.02 1.38 -8.24
C ASP A 226 19.53 0.22 -7.40
N ILE A 227 20.24 -0.70 -8.02
CA ILE A 227 20.78 -1.88 -7.34
C ILE A 227 21.72 -1.48 -6.18
N ARG A 228 22.28 -0.28 -6.21
CA ARG A 228 23.12 0.33 -5.16
C ARG A 228 22.33 1.07 -4.09
N SER A 229 21.08 1.44 -4.37
CA SER A 229 20.26 2.16 -3.38
C SER A 229 19.94 1.27 -2.18
N ASP A 230 19.76 1.93 -1.05
CA ASP A 230 19.21 1.33 0.16
C ASP A 230 18.35 2.37 0.88
N VAL A 231 17.71 1.92 1.96
CA VAL A 231 16.80 2.71 2.78
C VAL A 231 17.50 3.15 4.06
N LEU A 232 16.97 4.20 4.71
CA LEU A 232 17.58 4.73 5.94
C LEU A 232 17.41 3.78 7.13
N SER A 233 16.31 3.03 7.17
CA SER A 233 16.07 1.95 8.12
C SER A 233 16.31 0.61 7.43
N PRO A 234 17.46 -0.06 7.64
CA PRO A 234 17.72 -1.36 7.02
C PRO A 234 16.66 -2.40 7.39
N LEU A 235 16.36 -3.34 6.49
CA LEU A 235 15.30 -4.34 6.69
C LEU A 235 15.46 -5.17 7.97
N GLU A 236 16.69 -5.46 8.40
CA GLU A 236 16.96 -6.16 9.67
C GLU A 236 16.44 -5.35 10.87
N GLU A 237 16.64 -4.02 10.88
CA GLU A 237 16.10 -3.15 11.92
C GLU A 237 14.59 -2.96 11.78
N GLN A 238 14.05 -2.98 10.55
CA GLN A 238 12.60 -2.95 10.32
C GLN A 238 11.91 -4.20 10.89
N VAL A 239 12.51 -5.38 10.73
CA VAL A 239 12.02 -6.62 11.35
C VAL A 239 12.04 -6.51 12.87
N GLU A 240 13.16 -6.02 13.43
CA GLU A 240 13.31 -5.87 14.88
C GLU A 240 12.29 -4.90 15.47
N VAL A 241 12.12 -3.71 14.88
CA VAL A 241 11.17 -2.71 15.38
C VAL A 241 9.74 -3.26 15.29
N MET A 242 9.35 -3.90 14.18
CA MET A 242 8.01 -4.46 14.04
C MET A 242 7.75 -5.60 15.03
N GLY A 243 8.74 -6.42 15.33
CA GLY A 243 8.66 -7.41 16.41
C GLY A 243 8.44 -6.78 17.78
N LEU A 244 9.12 -5.66 18.08
CA LEU A 244 8.90 -4.91 19.33
C LEU A 244 7.52 -4.25 19.36
N VAL A 245 7.06 -3.65 18.26
CA VAL A 245 5.71 -3.07 18.17
C VAL A 245 4.65 -4.13 18.43
N ALA A 246 4.79 -5.33 17.85
CA ALA A 246 3.85 -6.44 18.02
C ALA A 246 3.79 -6.97 19.46
N ARG A 247 4.89 -6.88 20.21
CA ARG A 247 4.98 -7.30 21.62
C ARG A 247 4.68 -6.19 22.62
N ARG A 248 4.43 -4.96 22.16
CA ARG A 248 4.25 -3.80 23.03
C ARG A 248 2.99 -3.96 23.90
N PRO A 249 3.09 -3.78 25.23
CA PRO A 249 1.92 -3.79 26.12
C PRO A 249 0.90 -2.71 25.74
N GLY A 250 -0.38 -3.07 25.73
CA GLY A 250 -1.48 -2.15 25.45
C GLY A 250 -1.65 -1.74 23.98
N GLY A 251 -0.76 -2.18 23.09
CA GLY A 251 -0.92 -2.02 21.64
C GLY A 251 -1.95 -2.99 21.03
N PRO A 252 -2.36 -2.75 19.77
CA PRO A 252 -3.15 -3.73 19.03
C PRO A 252 -2.35 -5.03 18.82
N ARG A 253 -3.06 -6.15 18.63
CA ARG A 253 -2.44 -7.43 18.28
C ARG A 253 -1.95 -7.37 16.84
N LEU A 254 -0.65 -7.56 16.64
CA LEU A 254 -0.02 -7.55 15.33
C LEU A 254 0.67 -8.89 15.05
N ARG A 255 0.53 -9.40 13.82
CA ARG A 255 1.40 -10.44 13.24
C ARG A 255 1.63 -10.12 11.77
N GLY A 256 2.74 -9.44 11.47
CA GLY A 256 3.00 -8.92 10.13
C GLY A 256 3.57 -9.95 9.16
N TYR A 257 3.85 -9.50 7.94
CA TYR A 257 4.57 -10.24 6.92
C TYR A 257 5.90 -9.57 6.61
N VAL A 258 6.98 -10.34 6.63
CA VAL A 258 8.32 -9.86 6.31
C VAL A 258 8.44 -9.76 4.79
N SER A 259 9.02 -8.68 4.28
CA SER A 259 9.22 -8.52 2.83
C SER A 259 10.32 -9.46 2.33
N PHE A 260 10.10 -10.06 1.17
CA PHE A 260 11.13 -10.79 0.44
C PHE A 260 11.22 -10.26 -0.99
N ASP A 261 12.41 -9.79 -1.37
CA ASP A 261 12.74 -9.40 -2.74
C ASP A 261 13.71 -10.43 -3.34
N PRO A 262 13.29 -11.20 -4.37
CA PRO A 262 14.16 -12.18 -5.00
C PRO A 262 15.40 -11.54 -5.66
N LEU A 263 15.34 -10.27 -6.07
CA LEU A 263 16.51 -9.59 -6.60
C LEU A 263 17.58 -9.39 -5.52
N ARG A 264 17.17 -9.02 -4.29
CA ARG A 264 18.12 -8.84 -3.18
C ARG A 264 18.79 -10.15 -2.79
N GLU A 265 18.04 -11.25 -2.75
CA GLU A 265 18.60 -12.58 -2.47
C GLU A 265 19.53 -13.04 -3.60
N ALA A 266 19.15 -12.85 -4.87
CA ALA A 266 20.00 -13.15 -6.02
C ALA A 266 21.31 -12.35 -6.01
N LEU A 267 21.26 -11.05 -5.67
CA LEU A 267 22.44 -10.21 -5.52
C LEU A 267 23.36 -10.70 -4.39
N HIS A 268 22.79 -11.09 -3.24
CA HIS A 268 23.55 -11.63 -2.11
C HIS A 268 24.29 -12.92 -2.51
N ARG A 269 23.61 -13.85 -3.17
CA ARG A 269 24.22 -15.10 -3.67
C ARG A 269 25.34 -14.88 -4.68
N ALA A 270 25.22 -13.82 -5.48
CA ALA A 270 26.25 -13.40 -6.42
C ALA A 270 27.42 -12.64 -5.76
N GLY A 271 27.50 -12.65 -4.41
CA GLY A 271 28.62 -12.09 -3.66
C GLY A 271 28.50 -10.60 -3.34
N ARG A 272 27.34 -9.98 -3.57
CA ARG A 272 27.12 -8.59 -3.17
C ARG A 272 27.03 -8.48 -1.64
N PRO A 273 27.74 -7.53 -1.00
CA PRO A 273 27.66 -7.34 0.44
C PRO A 273 26.22 -7.04 0.91
N GLY A 274 25.88 -7.55 2.08
CA GLY A 274 24.56 -7.42 2.70
C GLY A 274 24.13 -8.73 3.36
N PHE A 275 22.91 -8.74 3.89
CA PHE A 275 22.28 -9.92 4.48
C PHE A 275 21.59 -10.78 3.40
N SER A 276 21.27 -12.04 3.73
CA SER A 276 20.40 -12.90 2.93
C SER A 276 18.93 -12.63 3.32
N PRO A 277 18.08 -12.13 2.40
CA PRO A 277 16.64 -12.06 2.63
C PRO A 277 16.01 -13.37 3.06
N LEU A 278 16.47 -14.51 2.53
CA LEU A 278 15.95 -15.82 2.92
C LEU A 278 16.18 -16.10 4.42
N LYS A 279 17.40 -15.80 4.92
CA LYS A 279 17.70 -15.91 6.36
C LYS A 279 16.94 -14.90 7.20
N LEU A 280 16.73 -13.69 6.68
CA LEU A 280 15.93 -12.68 7.38
C LEU A 280 14.46 -13.12 7.52
N VAL A 281 13.90 -13.78 6.50
CA VAL A 281 12.56 -14.36 6.57
C VAL A 281 12.45 -15.39 7.70
N GLU A 282 13.40 -16.33 7.75
CA GLU A 282 13.45 -17.34 8.80
C GLU A 282 13.54 -16.70 10.20
N HIS A 283 14.43 -15.70 10.35
CA HIS A 283 14.59 -14.94 11.60
C HIS A 283 13.32 -14.18 12.01
N ALA A 284 12.67 -13.49 11.06
CA ALA A 284 11.47 -12.71 11.33
C ALA A 284 10.31 -13.60 11.83
N ILE A 285 10.10 -14.75 11.18
CA ILE A 285 9.01 -15.67 11.54
C ILE A 285 9.30 -16.33 12.90
N ARG A 286 10.51 -16.89 13.09
CA ARG A 286 10.85 -17.65 14.30
C ARG A 286 11.05 -16.78 15.54
N ASP A 287 11.73 -15.64 15.38
CA ASP A 287 12.24 -14.88 16.53
C ASP A 287 11.43 -13.60 16.77
N HIS A 288 10.72 -13.10 15.75
CA HIS A 288 9.90 -11.87 15.87
C HIS A 288 8.40 -12.09 15.78
N GLY A 289 7.94 -13.32 15.51
CA GLY A 289 6.52 -13.69 15.54
C GLY A 289 5.73 -13.22 14.30
N PHE A 290 6.42 -12.94 13.20
CA PHE A 290 5.78 -12.65 11.92
C PHE A 290 4.88 -13.83 11.50
N ALA A 291 3.75 -13.51 10.87
CA ALA A 291 2.83 -14.51 10.32
C ALA A 291 3.40 -15.18 9.08
N GLY A 292 4.03 -14.42 8.19
CA GLY A 292 4.47 -14.95 6.91
C GLY A 292 5.26 -13.96 6.07
N ILE A 293 5.17 -14.08 4.74
CA ILE A 293 6.02 -13.38 3.79
C ILE A 293 5.19 -12.47 2.88
N LYS A 294 5.69 -11.25 2.60
CA LYS A 294 5.13 -10.35 1.58
C LYS A 294 6.00 -10.40 0.33
N LEU A 295 5.37 -10.70 -0.81
CA LEU A 295 5.95 -10.56 -2.14
C LEU A 295 5.31 -9.39 -2.90
N TYR A 296 6.10 -8.73 -3.73
CA TYR A 296 5.65 -7.59 -4.54
C TYR A 296 6.08 -7.76 -6.02
N PRO A 297 5.44 -8.67 -6.77
CA PRO A 297 5.77 -8.93 -8.18
C PRO A 297 5.89 -7.66 -9.07
N PRO A 298 5.04 -6.63 -8.91
CA PRO A 298 5.17 -5.40 -9.69
C PRO A 298 6.48 -4.63 -9.52
N MET A 299 7.32 -4.99 -8.56
CA MET A 299 8.68 -4.44 -8.47
C MET A 299 9.61 -4.92 -9.57
N GLY A 300 9.30 -6.03 -10.23
CA GLY A 300 10.05 -6.46 -11.41
C GLY A 300 10.28 -7.96 -11.52
N PHE A 301 9.45 -8.78 -10.90
CA PHE A 301 9.52 -10.24 -11.07
C PHE A 301 8.10 -10.82 -11.19
N LYS A 302 7.96 -11.90 -11.93
CA LYS A 302 6.77 -12.76 -11.87
C LYS A 302 6.94 -13.74 -10.72
N PRO A 303 5.86 -14.28 -10.14
CA PRO A 303 5.93 -15.34 -9.12
C PRO A 303 6.73 -16.56 -9.58
N TRP A 304 6.72 -16.87 -10.88
CA TRP A 304 7.51 -17.96 -11.44
C TRP A 304 7.79 -17.72 -12.92
N LYS A 305 8.75 -18.47 -13.47
CA LYS A 305 9.14 -18.45 -14.89
C LYS A 305 9.55 -17.05 -15.35
N ASN A 306 10.51 -16.45 -14.65
CA ASN A 306 11.08 -15.14 -14.92
C ASN A 306 11.99 -15.09 -16.18
N GLY A 307 11.89 -16.08 -17.07
CA GLY A 307 12.75 -16.22 -18.24
C GLY A 307 12.63 -15.07 -19.26
N ASN A 308 13.78 -14.54 -19.67
CA ASN A 308 13.99 -13.56 -20.77
C ASN A 308 13.00 -12.37 -20.87
N GLN A 309 12.40 -11.93 -19.76
CA GLN A 309 11.57 -10.73 -19.74
C GLN A 309 12.42 -9.44 -19.63
N PRO A 310 11.83 -8.25 -19.90
CA PRO A 310 12.54 -6.98 -19.73
C PRO A 310 12.90 -6.71 -18.26
N TYR A 311 14.16 -6.36 -18.01
CA TYR A 311 14.68 -5.95 -16.71
C TYR A 311 15.45 -4.62 -16.83
N PRO A 312 15.65 -3.88 -15.74
CA PRO A 312 16.53 -2.71 -15.75
C PRO A 312 17.95 -3.09 -16.21
N LYS A 313 18.57 -2.24 -17.04
CA LYS A 313 19.89 -2.51 -17.63
C LYS A 313 20.95 -2.85 -16.57
N GLN A 314 20.95 -2.12 -15.46
CA GLN A 314 21.85 -2.37 -14.32
C GLN A 314 21.72 -3.78 -13.72
N VAL A 315 20.51 -4.36 -13.74
CA VAL A 315 20.26 -5.73 -13.27
C VAL A 315 20.79 -6.73 -14.29
N THR A 316 20.46 -6.53 -15.57
CA THR A 316 20.94 -7.44 -16.63
C THR A 316 22.45 -7.41 -16.79
N ASP A 317 23.08 -6.24 -16.67
CA ASP A 317 24.53 -6.09 -16.74
C ASP A 317 25.22 -6.84 -15.59
N PHE A 318 24.63 -6.81 -14.39
CA PHE A 318 25.17 -7.50 -13.22
C PHE A 318 25.13 -9.03 -13.37
N PHE A 319 24.00 -9.59 -13.84
CA PHE A 319 23.84 -11.04 -13.98
C PHE A 319 24.34 -11.59 -15.34
N GLY A 320 24.77 -10.74 -16.26
CA GLY A 320 25.27 -11.16 -17.57
C GLY A 320 24.18 -11.42 -18.63
N GLY A 321 22.95 -10.98 -18.38
CA GLY A 321 21.85 -11.10 -19.35
C GLY A 321 20.48 -11.26 -18.69
N ARG A 322 19.43 -11.16 -19.52
CA ARG A 322 18.03 -11.32 -19.08
C ARG A 322 17.71 -12.75 -18.67
N LEU A 323 18.28 -13.73 -19.36
CA LEU A 323 18.03 -15.14 -19.08
C LEU A 323 18.65 -15.55 -17.74
N GLU A 324 19.87 -15.10 -17.49
CA GLU A 324 20.63 -15.29 -16.26
C GLU A 324 19.95 -14.60 -15.08
N THR A 325 19.48 -13.35 -15.29
CA THR A 325 18.66 -12.63 -14.31
C THR A 325 17.41 -13.44 -13.95
N GLY A 326 16.65 -13.89 -14.94
CA GLY A 326 15.43 -14.68 -14.73
C GLY A 326 15.68 -15.95 -13.94
N ARG A 327 16.72 -16.72 -14.28
CA ARG A 327 17.10 -17.93 -13.54
C ARG A 327 17.48 -17.64 -12.08
N ALA A 328 18.20 -16.55 -11.83
CA ALA A 328 18.59 -16.16 -10.48
C ALA A 328 17.37 -15.78 -9.61
N LEU A 329 16.40 -15.08 -10.20
CA LEU A 329 15.14 -14.73 -9.53
C LEU A 329 14.28 -15.97 -9.25
N ASP A 330 14.12 -16.87 -10.24
CA ASP A 330 13.35 -18.11 -10.06
C ASP A 330 14.01 -19.00 -8.98
N ALA A 331 15.33 -19.10 -8.93
CA ALA A 331 16.01 -19.84 -7.86
C ALA A 331 15.75 -19.24 -6.46
N ALA A 332 15.78 -17.92 -6.32
CA ALA A 332 15.47 -17.27 -5.05
C ALA A 332 13.99 -17.44 -4.64
N LEU A 333 13.07 -17.41 -5.61
CA LEU A 333 11.64 -17.63 -5.37
C LEU A 333 11.34 -19.07 -4.96
N ALA A 334 11.98 -20.06 -5.59
CA ALA A 334 11.83 -21.47 -5.23
C ALA A 334 12.17 -21.69 -3.74
N ASP A 335 13.32 -21.15 -3.32
CA ASP A 335 13.80 -21.33 -1.95
C ASP A 335 12.89 -20.66 -0.92
N VAL A 336 12.30 -19.49 -1.23
CA VAL A 336 11.35 -18.86 -0.31
C VAL A 336 10.02 -19.61 -0.26
N TYR A 337 9.60 -20.27 -1.35
CA TYR A 337 8.43 -21.14 -1.34
C TYR A 337 8.66 -22.41 -0.53
N ASP A 338 9.83 -23.04 -0.67
CA ASP A 338 10.22 -24.18 0.15
C ASP A 338 10.31 -23.79 1.64
N LEU A 339 10.89 -22.62 1.93
CA LEU A 339 10.96 -22.09 3.30
C LEU A 339 9.56 -21.83 3.86
N ALA A 340 8.67 -21.18 3.10
CA ALA A 340 7.29 -20.90 3.49
C ALA A 340 6.52 -22.20 3.84
N VAL A 341 6.65 -23.24 3.00
CA VAL A 341 6.06 -24.56 3.28
C VAL A 341 6.68 -25.20 4.52
N SER A 342 8.00 -25.09 4.70
CA SER A 342 8.70 -25.69 5.85
C SER A 342 8.35 -25.03 7.19
N LEU A 343 8.11 -23.72 7.18
CA LEU A 343 7.75 -22.93 8.37
C LEU A 343 6.23 -22.90 8.60
N ASP A 344 5.44 -23.52 7.73
CA ASP A 344 3.98 -23.38 7.67
C ASP A 344 3.57 -21.90 7.73
N ALA A 345 4.18 -21.10 6.86
CA ALA A 345 4.02 -19.65 6.81
C ALA A 345 3.30 -19.24 5.52
N PRO A 346 2.21 -18.47 5.58
CA PRO A 346 1.56 -17.93 4.40
C PRO A 346 2.40 -16.90 3.65
N ILE A 347 2.05 -16.72 2.38
CA ILE A 347 2.53 -15.63 1.53
C ILE A 347 1.35 -14.72 1.21
N ILE A 348 1.53 -13.42 1.39
CA ILE A 348 0.67 -12.41 0.78
C ILE A 348 1.43 -11.77 -0.38
N ALA A 349 0.78 -11.59 -1.52
CA ALA A 349 1.39 -11.04 -2.71
C ALA A 349 0.57 -9.87 -3.25
N HIS A 350 1.25 -8.81 -3.68
CA HIS A 350 0.60 -7.75 -4.44
C HIS A 350 0.10 -8.31 -5.77
N ALA A 351 -1.21 -8.21 -6.02
CA ALA A 351 -1.85 -8.77 -7.22
C ALA A 351 -2.87 -7.80 -7.84
N ALA A 352 -2.40 -6.58 -8.13
CA ALA A 352 -3.09 -5.61 -8.99
C ALA A 352 -2.14 -5.04 -10.06
N ASP A 353 -2.67 -4.69 -11.24
CA ASP A 353 -1.94 -3.94 -12.28
C ASP A 353 -1.84 -2.45 -11.89
N SER A 354 -1.13 -2.19 -10.79
CA SER A 354 -1.00 -0.86 -10.19
C SER A 354 0.46 -0.55 -9.88
N ASN A 355 0.71 0.15 -8.78
CA ASN A 355 2.01 0.53 -8.19
C ASN A 355 3.16 -0.41 -8.58
N ALA A 356 4.08 0.06 -9.42
CA ALA A 356 5.04 -0.79 -10.13
C ALA A 356 6.36 -0.06 -10.38
N ALA A 357 7.48 -0.78 -10.41
CA ALA A 357 8.81 -0.19 -10.63
C ALA A 357 9.10 0.17 -12.10
N GLY A 358 8.27 -0.30 -13.02
CA GLY A 358 8.47 -0.13 -14.45
C GLY A 358 7.16 -0.23 -15.21
N LEU A 359 7.18 0.26 -16.45
CA LEU A 359 6.03 0.19 -17.35
C LEU A 359 5.60 -1.27 -17.56
N TYR A 360 4.31 -1.55 -17.40
CA TYR A 360 3.70 -2.89 -17.47
C TYR A 360 4.16 -3.89 -16.40
N TYR A 361 4.92 -3.47 -15.40
CA TYR A 361 5.34 -4.40 -14.35
C TYR A 361 4.18 -4.79 -13.42
N GLY A 362 3.13 -3.96 -13.29
CA GLY A 362 1.92 -4.30 -12.54
C GLY A 362 1.33 -5.65 -12.94
N ARG A 363 1.29 -5.94 -14.25
CA ARG A 363 0.87 -7.23 -14.82
C ARG A 363 1.65 -8.45 -14.35
N ARG A 364 2.83 -8.29 -13.75
CA ARG A 364 3.58 -9.42 -13.17
C ARG A 364 2.88 -10.03 -11.95
N GLY A 365 1.91 -9.33 -11.37
CA GLY A 365 1.03 -9.84 -10.30
C GLY A 365 -0.12 -10.73 -10.78
N ASP A 366 -0.29 -10.94 -12.09
CA ASP A 366 -1.40 -11.70 -12.67
C ASP A 366 -1.53 -13.12 -12.06
N PRO A 367 -2.74 -13.55 -11.62
CA PRO A 367 -2.99 -14.90 -11.13
C PRO A 367 -2.52 -16.03 -12.06
N ALA A 368 -2.47 -15.80 -13.38
CA ALA A 368 -1.95 -16.76 -14.34
C ALA A 368 -0.50 -17.16 -14.06
N HIS A 369 0.30 -16.28 -13.46
CA HIS A 369 1.68 -16.56 -13.09
C HIS A 369 1.81 -17.32 -11.76
N TRP A 370 0.76 -17.33 -10.95
CA TRP A 370 0.69 -18.09 -9.70
C TRP A 370 0.23 -19.53 -9.90
N ILE A 371 -0.56 -19.82 -10.93
CA ILE A 371 -1.03 -21.19 -11.21
C ILE A 371 0.12 -22.21 -11.26
N PRO A 372 1.22 -21.97 -12.00
CA PRO A 372 2.36 -22.89 -11.98
C PRO A 372 3.05 -23.00 -10.62
N VAL A 373 2.98 -21.98 -9.76
CA VAL A 373 3.50 -22.07 -8.39
C VAL A 373 2.67 -23.07 -7.61
N TRP A 374 1.35 -22.97 -7.61
CA TRP A 374 0.50 -23.92 -6.86
C TRP A 374 0.58 -25.36 -7.40
N GLU A 375 0.87 -25.55 -8.68
CA GLU A 375 1.15 -26.87 -9.24
C GLU A 375 2.44 -27.51 -8.69
N ASN A 376 3.46 -26.70 -8.40
CA ASN A 376 4.76 -27.18 -7.87
C ASN A 376 4.81 -27.16 -6.32
N TRP A 377 4.10 -26.24 -5.68
CA TRP A 377 3.99 -26.10 -4.22
C TRP A 377 2.51 -26.13 -3.77
N PRO A 378 1.82 -27.29 -3.88
CA PRO A 378 0.38 -27.38 -3.61
C PRO A 378 -0.01 -27.12 -2.14
N ARG A 379 0.97 -27.16 -1.22
CA ARG A 379 0.76 -26.84 0.21
C ARG A 379 0.95 -25.35 0.53
N LEU A 380 1.41 -24.53 -0.43
CA LEU A 380 1.64 -23.12 -0.20
C LEU A 380 0.32 -22.39 0.04
N ARG A 381 0.26 -21.60 1.10
CA ARG A 381 -0.85 -20.68 1.36
C ARG A 381 -0.51 -19.32 0.79
N VAL A 382 -1.30 -18.85 -0.19
CA VAL A 382 -1.07 -17.58 -0.89
C VAL A 382 -2.33 -16.73 -0.89
N CYS A 383 -2.22 -15.48 -0.43
CA CYS A 383 -3.21 -14.44 -0.62
C CYS A 383 -2.79 -13.52 -1.77
N LEU A 384 -3.61 -13.42 -2.83
CA LEU A 384 -3.47 -12.43 -3.88
C LEU A 384 -4.24 -11.17 -3.50
N ALA A 385 -3.52 -10.11 -3.16
CA ALA A 385 -4.11 -8.87 -2.66
C ALA A 385 -4.82 -8.06 -3.74
N HIS A 386 -5.78 -7.24 -3.31
CA HIS A 386 -6.52 -6.26 -4.14
C HIS A 386 -7.53 -6.89 -5.11
N PHE A 387 -8.32 -7.85 -4.62
CA PHE A 387 -9.38 -8.49 -5.37
C PHE A 387 -10.60 -7.58 -5.54
N GLY A 388 -11.17 -7.56 -6.75
CA GLY A 388 -12.54 -7.09 -6.97
C GLY A 388 -12.73 -6.13 -8.15
N GLY A 389 -11.68 -5.64 -8.79
CA GLY A 389 -11.82 -4.71 -9.92
C GLY A 389 -12.59 -5.32 -11.11
N PHE A 390 -12.41 -6.62 -11.41
CA PHE A 390 -12.98 -7.30 -12.59
C PHE A 390 -12.68 -6.61 -13.93
N GLU A 391 -11.64 -5.78 -13.99
CA GLU A 391 -11.36 -4.86 -15.10
C GLU A 391 -10.02 -5.13 -15.78
N THR A 392 -9.16 -5.95 -15.17
CA THR A 392 -7.84 -6.28 -15.72
C THR A 392 -7.89 -7.64 -16.42
N ILE A 393 -7.62 -7.66 -17.72
CA ILE A 393 -7.55 -8.90 -18.51
C ILE A 393 -6.32 -9.72 -18.09
N SER A 394 -6.52 -10.99 -17.78
CA SER A 394 -5.43 -11.92 -17.43
C SER A 394 -4.76 -12.51 -18.68
N GLU A 395 -3.45 -12.72 -18.61
CA GLU A 395 -2.69 -13.54 -19.58
C GLU A 395 -3.20 -14.99 -19.63
N GLY A 396 -3.84 -15.47 -18.57
CA GLY A 396 -4.46 -16.80 -18.49
C GLY A 396 -5.91 -16.86 -18.99
N ALA A 397 -6.46 -15.76 -19.49
CA ALA A 397 -7.85 -15.71 -19.94
C ALA A 397 -8.06 -16.55 -21.23
N PRO A 398 -9.22 -17.23 -21.38
CA PRO A 398 -9.56 -17.91 -22.63
C PRO A 398 -9.59 -16.92 -23.82
N ALA A 399 -9.05 -17.35 -24.96
CA ALA A 399 -9.03 -16.52 -26.16
C ALA A 399 -10.45 -16.07 -26.57
N GLY A 400 -10.62 -14.77 -26.82
CA GLY A 400 -11.91 -14.19 -27.23
C GLY A 400 -12.91 -13.94 -26.09
N SER A 401 -12.57 -14.25 -24.83
CA SER A 401 -13.40 -13.88 -23.67
C SER A 401 -13.40 -12.36 -23.43
N GLN A 402 -14.52 -11.85 -22.93
CA GLN A 402 -14.71 -10.44 -22.57
C GLN A 402 -14.69 -10.28 -21.05
N LEU A 403 -14.57 -9.04 -20.57
CA LEU A 403 -14.74 -8.76 -19.15
C LEU A 403 -16.23 -8.94 -18.75
N PRO A 404 -16.51 -9.47 -17.55
CA PRO A 404 -15.54 -9.85 -16.51
C PRO A 404 -14.93 -11.25 -16.69
N GLU A 405 -15.38 -12.09 -17.64
CA GLU A 405 -14.91 -13.48 -17.80
C GLU A 405 -13.42 -13.64 -18.10
N SER A 406 -12.79 -12.61 -18.68
CA SER A 406 -11.35 -12.55 -18.95
C SER A 406 -10.54 -11.94 -17.82
N SER A 407 -11.17 -11.57 -16.69
CA SER A 407 -10.49 -10.86 -15.61
C SER A 407 -9.57 -11.74 -14.77
N TRP A 408 -8.67 -11.10 -14.01
CA TRP A 408 -7.81 -11.76 -13.04
C TRP A 408 -8.62 -12.58 -12.03
N GLU A 409 -9.73 -12.02 -11.54
CA GLU A 409 -10.67 -12.66 -10.62
C GLU A 409 -11.29 -13.92 -11.21
N TYR A 410 -11.65 -13.92 -12.50
CA TYR A 410 -12.18 -15.13 -13.13
C TYR A 410 -11.13 -16.22 -13.30
N VAL A 411 -9.88 -15.86 -13.58
CA VAL A 411 -8.77 -16.83 -13.67
C VAL A 411 -8.47 -17.47 -12.32
N ILE A 412 -8.35 -16.69 -11.24
CA ILE A 412 -8.18 -17.28 -9.89
C ILE A 412 -9.43 -18.06 -9.45
N GLY A 413 -10.64 -17.56 -9.76
CA GLY A 413 -11.90 -18.25 -9.44
C GLY A 413 -12.03 -19.61 -10.11
N ALA A 414 -11.62 -19.72 -11.38
CA ALA A 414 -11.60 -21.00 -12.09
C ALA A 414 -10.58 -21.99 -11.49
N TYR A 415 -9.50 -21.51 -10.87
CA TYR A 415 -8.58 -22.35 -10.12
C TYR A 415 -9.19 -22.81 -8.80
N VAL A 416 -9.75 -21.88 -8.01
CA VAL A 416 -10.41 -22.13 -6.72
C VAL A 416 -11.56 -23.13 -6.85
N ALA A 417 -12.43 -22.97 -7.86
CA ALA A 417 -13.56 -23.88 -8.07
C ALA A 417 -13.12 -25.33 -8.35
N ARG A 418 -11.95 -25.53 -8.94
CA ARG A 418 -11.35 -26.85 -9.19
C ARG A 418 -10.58 -27.38 -7.98
N HIS A 419 -10.15 -26.50 -7.08
CA HIS A 419 -9.33 -26.82 -5.90
C HIS A 419 -9.87 -26.12 -4.65
N PRO A 420 -11.11 -26.43 -4.21
CA PRO A 420 -11.80 -25.69 -3.15
C PRO A 420 -11.14 -25.80 -1.76
N GLU A 421 -10.20 -26.73 -1.59
CA GLU A 421 -9.45 -26.93 -0.35
C GLU A 421 -7.99 -26.46 -0.48
N ALA A 422 -7.60 -25.88 -1.62
CA ALA A 422 -6.26 -25.31 -1.79
C ALA A 422 -6.11 -24.04 -0.95
N GLY A 423 -4.88 -23.78 -0.49
CA GLY A 423 -4.50 -22.57 0.26
C GLY A 423 -4.47 -21.29 -0.59
N VAL A 424 -5.41 -21.11 -1.51
CA VAL A 424 -5.48 -19.93 -2.39
C VAL A 424 -6.50 -18.96 -1.84
N PHE A 425 -6.09 -17.75 -1.55
CA PHE A 425 -6.93 -16.69 -1.00
C PHE A 425 -6.76 -15.41 -1.80
N ALA A 426 -7.68 -14.48 -1.61
CA ALA A 426 -7.55 -13.11 -2.05
C ALA A 426 -8.11 -12.16 -0.99
N ASP A 427 -7.58 -10.95 -0.89
CA ASP A 427 -8.08 -9.94 0.03
C ASP A 427 -8.74 -8.78 -0.71
N LEU A 428 -9.72 -8.18 -0.04
CA LEU A 428 -10.45 -7.01 -0.52
C LEU A 428 -9.78 -5.75 0.01
N SER A 429 -8.45 -5.62 -0.08
CA SER A 429 -7.73 -4.41 0.36
C SER A 429 -7.61 -3.36 -0.74
N SER A 430 -7.65 -2.07 -0.36
CA SER A 430 -7.58 -0.96 -1.31
C SER A 430 -8.63 -1.00 -2.44
N TYR A 431 -9.83 -1.52 -2.17
CA TYR A 431 -10.90 -1.66 -3.16
C TYR A 431 -11.59 -0.30 -3.41
N THR A 432 -10.85 0.61 -4.03
CA THR A 432 -11.20 2.03 -4.15
C THR A 432 -12.41 2.29 -5.05
N GLU A 433 -12.68 1.38 -5.97
CA GLU A 433 -13.84 1.39 -6.86
C GLU A 433 -15.12 1.36 -6.03
N VAL A 434 -15.17 0.55 -4.97
CA VAL A 434 -16.32 0.52 -4.04
C VAL A 434 -16.40 1.79 -3.20
N LEU A 435 -15.30 2.50 -2.96
CA LEU A 435 -15.32 3.75 -2.20
C LEU A 435 -15.89 4.92 -2.99
N LYS A 436 -15.59 4.98 -4.30
CA LYS A 436 -15.84 6.15 -5.15
C LYS A 436 -16.91 5.96 -6.21
N ALA A 437 -17.23 4.72 -6.59
CA ALA A 437 -18.12 4.45 -7.71
C ALA A 437 -19.50 5.10 -7.50
N GLY A 438 -19.97 5.77 -8.55
CA GLY A 438 -21.37 6.18 -8.63
C GLY A 438 -22.32 4.99 -8.70
N PRO A 439 -23.64 5.19 -8.54
CA PRO A 439 -24.60 4.09 -8.42
C PRO A 439 -24.56 3.05 -9.56
N ALA A 440 -24.37 3.50 -10.81
CA ALA A 440 -24.31 2.61 -11.98
C ALA A 440 -23.07 1.71 -11.95
N GLN A 441 -21.88 2.30 -11.83
CA GLN A 441 -20.61 1.56 -11.75
C GLN A 441 -20.62 0.61 -10.54
N ARG A 442 -21.13 1.06 -9.38
CA ARG A 442 -21.26 0.23 -8.19
C ARG A 442 -22.17 -0.99 -8.43
N ALA A 443 -23.25 -0.84 -9.18
CA ALA A 443 -24.14 -1.94 -9.54
C ALA A 443 -23.50 -2.94 -10.51
N GLU A 444 -22.66 -2.47 -11.44
CA GLU A 444 -21.88 -3.32 -12.35
C GLU A 444 -20.85 -4.15 -11.60
N ILE A 445 -20.08 -3.51 -10.71
CA ILE A 445 -19.12 -4.19 -9.84
C ILE A 445 -19.84 -5.23 -8.97
N ALA A 446 -20.97 -4.87 -8.36
CA ALA A 446 -21.76 -5.82 -7.56
C ALA A 446 -22.27 -7.01 -8.40
N ARG A 447 -22.66 -6.78 -9.66
CA ARG A 447 -23.08 -7.85 -10.59
C ARG A 447 -21.91 -8.80 -10.88
N ALA A 448 -20.72 -8.28 -11.17
CA ALA A 448 -19.52 -9.09 -11.41
C ALA A 448 -19.13 -9.90 -10.16
N PHE A 449 -19.12 -9.25 -8.99
CA PHE A 449 -18.82 -9.90 -7.72
C PHE A 449 -19.81 -11.03 -7.39
N ARG A 450 -21.12 -10.79 -7.52
CA ARG A 450 -22.15 -11.83 -7.35
C ARG A 450 -21.97 -12.99 -8.33
N GLY A 451 -21.62 -12.68 -9.58
CA GLY A 451 -21.29 -13.68 -10.59
C GLY A 451 -20.11 -14.56 -10.18
N TYR A 452 -19.03 -13.95 -9.68
CA TYR A 452 -17.88 -14.67 -9.14
C TYR A 452 -18.26 -15.58 -7.96
N VAL A 453 -18.92 -15.04 -6.94
CA VAL A 453 -19.33 -15.81 -5.75
C VAL A 453 -20.20 -16.99 -6.14
N ALA A 454 -21.25 -16.76 -6.95
CA ALA A 454 -22.17 -17.81 -7.36
C ALA A 454 -21.48 -18.92 -8.17
N ARG A 455 -20.49 -18.58 -9.00
CA ARG A 455 -19.84 -19.51 -9.92
C ARG A 455 -18.66 -20.26 -9.31
N PHE A 456 -17.86 -19.60 -8.49
CA PHE A 456 -16.54 -20.11 -8.09
C PHE A 456 -16.38 -20.32 -6.59
N ASP A 457 -16.99 -19.48 -5.76
CA ASP A 457 -16.84 -19.54 -4.30
C ASP A 457 -18.15 -19.24 -3.56
N PRO A 458 -19.20 -20.08 -3.70
CA PRO A 458 -20.54 -19.78 -3.16
C PRO A 458 -20.57 -19.72 -1.63
N LYS A 459 -19.58 -20.31 -0.96
CA LYS A 459 -19.44 -20.27 0.50
C LYS A 459 -18.52 -19.15 0.98
N VAL A 460 -17.89 -18.42 0.05
CA VAL A 460 -16.94 -17.34 0.31
C VAL A 460 -15.83 -17.78 1.26
N ARG A 461 -15.12 -18.86 0.91
CA ARG A 461 -14.03 -19.45 1.70
C ARG A 461 -12.65 -18.85 1.37
N HIS A 462 -12.54 -18.13 0.26
CA HIS A 462 -11.26 -17.70 -0.28
C HIS A 462 -11.09 -16.18 -0.28
N LEU A 463 -12.07 -15.40 0.18
CA LEU A 463 -11.98 -13.94 0.28
C LEU A 463 -11.78 -13.48 1.72
N MET A 464 -10.89 -12.51 1.93
CA MET A 464 -10.56 -11.97 3.25
C MET A 464 -10.66 -10.44 3.28
N PHE A 465 -10.89 -9.89 4.47
CA PHE A 465 -10.80 -8.46 4.70
C PHE A 465 -9.34 -8.02 4.87
N GLY A 466 -8.95 -6.99 4.13
CA GLY A 466 -7.73 -6.21 4.37
C GLY A 466 -8.01 -4.75 4.07
N SER A 467 -7.30 -3.81 4.70
CA SER A 467 -7.53 -2.38 4.49
C SER A 467 -6.60 -1.76 3.45
N ASP A 468 -5.32 -2.15 3.45
CA ASP A 468 -4.23 -1.38 2.84
C ASP A 468 -4.15 0.07 3.38
N TRP A 469 -4.43 0.23 4.68
CA TRP A 469 -4.80 1.51 5.31
C TRP A 469 -3.93 2.73 4.97
N ILE A 470 -2.61 2.65 5.09
CA ILE A 470 -1.75 3.82 4.80
C ILE A 470 -1.81 4.21 3.33
N MET A 471 -2.02 3.24 2.42
CA MET A 471 -2.08 3.49 0.98
C MET A 471 -3.40 4.14 0.57
N LEU A 472 -4.48 3.87 1.34
CA LEU A 472 -5.75 4.56 1.17
C LEU A 472 -5.72 6.02 1.65
N GLY A 473 -4.74 6.46 2.43
CA GLY A 473 -4.74 7.80 3.04
C GLY A 473 -4.76 8.98 2.04
N ASN A 474 -4.48 8.72 0.75
CA ASN A 474 -4.65 9.69 -0.33
C ASN A 474 -6.10 9.84 -0.83
N GLN A 475 -7.02 9.00 -0.36
CA GLN A 475 -8.45 9.03 -0.70
C GLN A 475 -9.22 9.81 0.35
N ARG A 476 -10.16 10.68 -0.05
CA ARG A 476 -10.97 11.45 0.91
C ARG A 476 -11.81 10.54 1.79
N GLU A 477 -12.29 9.45 1.23
CA GLU A 477 -13.21 8.50 1.84
C GLU A 477 -12.52 7.39 2.65
N HIS A 478 -11.19 7.40 2.79
CA HIS A 478 -10.43 6.28 3.37
C HIS A 478 -10.87 5.89 4.78
N LEU A 479 -11.25 6.87 5.60
CA LEU A 479 -11.73 6.65 6.97
C LEU A 479 -13.03 5.85 7.04
N PHE A 480 -13.74 5.68 5.93
CA PHE A 480 -14.99 4.94 5.83
C PHE A 480 -14.82 3.57 5.17
N TYR A 481 -13.59 3.13 4.91
CA TYR A 481 -13.30 1.97 4.08
C TYR A 481 -14.04 0.70 4.53
N ALA A 482 -13.82 0.27 5.78
CA ALA A 482 -14.40 -0.96 6.29
C ALA A 482 -15.93 -0.92 6.28
N GLU A 483 -16.51 0.23 6.66
CA GLU A 483 -17.96 0.41 6.63
C GLU A 483 -18.52 0.31 5.21
N ARG A 484 -17.95 1.04 4.25
CA ARG A 484 -18.44 1.06 2.87
C ARG A 484 -18.27 -0.27 2.16
N LEU A 485 -17.17 -0.97 2.44
CA LEU A 485 -16.93 -2.32 1.93
C LEU A 485 -17.93 -3.32 2.51
N VAL A 486 -18.16 -3.33 3.82
CA VAL A 486 -19.16 -4.24 4.42
C VAL A 486 -20.56 -3.92 3.92
N ALA A 487 -20.93 -2.65 3.81
CA ALA A 487 -22.21 -2.24 3.25
C ALA A 487 -22.36 -2.71 1.79
N PHE A 488 -21.29 -2.62 0.98
CA PHE A 488 -21.27 -3.14 -0.39
C PHE A 488 -21.52 -4.65 -0.44
N LEU A 489 -20.77 -5.41 0.35
CA LEU A 489 -20.87 -6.87 0.39
C LEU A 489 -22.26 -7.32 0.85
N GLN A 490 -22.81 -6.68 1.88
CA GLN A 490 -24.12 -7.05 2.43
C GLN A 490 -25.27 -6.58 1.53
N LYS A 491 -25.32 -5.29 1.19
CA LYS A 491 -26.50 -4.68 0.55
C LYS A 491 -26.49 -4.83 -0.96
N ASP A 492 -25.33 -4.68 -1.58
CA ASP A 492 -25.22 -4.66 -3.05
C ASP A 492 -24.90 -6.06 -3.58
N CYS A 493 -24.04 -6.81 -2.89
CA CYS A 493 -23.71 -8.18 -3.27
C CYS A 493 -24.65 -9.23 -2.65
N GLY A 494 -25.43 -8.87 -1.64
CA GLY A 494 -26.41 -9.77 -1.02
C GLY A 494 -25.78 -10.90 -0.20
N LEU A 495 -24.57 -10.71 0.32
CA LEU A 495 -23.93 -11.72 1.18
C LEU A 495 -24.67 -11.84 2.51
N SER A 496 -24.82 -13.08 2.99
CA SER A 496 -25.38 -13.37 4.31
C SER A 496 -24.42 -12.96 5.43
N ASP A 497 -24.94 -12.82 6.64
CA ASP A 497 -24.11 -12.52 7.82
C ASP A 497 -23.02 -13.59 8.05
N GLU A 498 -23.31 -14.86 7.76
CA GLU A 498 -22.34 -15.96 7.84
C GLU A 498 -21.20 -15.80 6.80
N GLN A 499 -21.53 -15.40 5.56
CA GLN A 499 -20.53 -15.14 4.52
C GLN A 499 -19.68 -13.92 4.88
N LEU A 500 -20.29 -12.87 5.43
CA LEU A 500 -19.56 -11.69 5.91
C LEU A 500 -18.62 -12.03 7.06
N GLU A 501 -19.07 -12.83 8.03
CA GLU A 501 -18.23 -13.27 9.15
C GLU A 501 -17.03 -14.10 8.66
N ARG A 502 -17.20 -14.90 7.62
CA ARG A 502 -16.08 -15.61 6.98
C ARG A 502 -15.03 -14.66 6.42
N ILE A 503 -15.45 -13.66 5.64
CA ILE A 503 -14.54 -12.67 5.05
C ILE A 503 -13.82 -11.88 6.16
N LEU A 504 -14.57 -11.44 7.17
CA LEU A 504 -14.06 -10.55 8.21
C LEU A 504 -13.16 -11.26 9.23
N VAL A 505 -13.35 -12.56 9.47
CA VAL A 505 -12.66 -13.27 10.56
C VAL A 505 -12.17 -14.66 10.17
N HIS A 506 -13.05 -15.57 9.77
CA HIS A 506 -12.71 -17.01 9.73
C HIS A 506 -11.69 -17.37 8.65
N ASN A 507 -11.80 -16.79 7.45
CA ASN A 507 -10.87 -17.09 6.36
C ASN A 507 -9.44 -16.64 6.69
N ALA A 508 -9.30 -15.52 7.43
CA ALA A 508 -8.01 -15.06 7.91
C ALA A 508 -7.36 -16.05 8.89
N ALA A 509 -8.13 -16.68 9.78
CA ALA A 509 -7.62 -17.71 10.68
C ALA A 509 -7.08 -18.93 9.91
N THR A 510 -7.84 -19.40 8.91
CA THR A 510 -7.42 -20.51 8.03
C THR A 510 -6.16 -20.15 7.23
N PHE A 511 -6.10 -18.92 6.70
CA PHE A 511 -4.94 -18.45 5.95
C PHE A 511 -3.70 -18.31 6.83
N LEU A 512 -3.82 -17.85 8.07
CA LEU A 512 -2.69 -17.63 8.98
C LEU A 512 -2.17 -18.90 9.64
N ASP A 513 -3.05 -19.74 10.15
CA ASP A 513 -2.67 -20.87 11.03
C ASP A 513 -3.04 -22.25 10.45
N GLY A 514 -3.56 -22.31 9.22
CA GLY A 514 -3.94 -23.56 8.55
C GLY A 514 -5.26 -24.15 9.07
N ALA A 515 -5.81 -25.12 8.33
CA ALA A 515 -7.09 -25.75 8.68
C ALA A 515 -7.04 -26.67 9.92
N SER A 516 -5.85 -26.93 10.48
CA SER A 516 -5.62 -27.92 11.54
C SER A 516 -5.77 -27.38 12.97
N ASN A 517 -5.93 -26.07 13.13
CA ASN A 517 -5.82 -25.40 14.43
C ASN A 517 -7.16 -24.84 14.97
N TRP A 518 -8.30 -25.19 14.34
CA TRP A 518 -9.64 -24.69 14.71
C TRP A 518 -10.72 -25.77 14.64
#